data_AF-A0AA40MA61-F1
#
_entry.id   AF-A0AA40MA61-F1
#
_cell.length_a   1.000
_cell.length_b   1.000
_cell.length_c   1.000
_cell.angle_alpha   90.00
_cell.angle_beta   90.00
_cell.angle_gamma   90.00
#
_symmetry.space_group_name_H-M   'P 1'
#
loop_
_entity.id
_entity.type
_entity.pdbx_description
1 polymer ?
#
loop_
_entity_poly.entity_id
_entity_poly.type
_entity_poly.pdbx_seq_one_letter_code
_entity_poly.pdbx_strand_id
1 'polypeptide(L)'
;MRRNSRKVAIVPPRARRAVEPALGRRRGGCAARTARNPQEDVAIAQGRSVRRAPAPPRACAVVGERVGLRRAQMRVDGTRHTETAALLQRIGDLAGAGTLIPAHGTPARYEVIEWLTFVSSELHKTYSPWLFHADTADSTRRQCLEKLDRRLQEVDAHLATRDYLTGAFTVADAYLFAVANWSNFLRIPLAPYPHLVAFMARVGARAKVGEALAAEGLGR
;
A
#
# COMPACT_ATOMS: atom_id res chain seq x y z
N MET A 1 -29.80 53.11 -37.77
CA MET A 1 -29.34 51.69 -37.80
C MET A 1 -29.79 51.04 -36.48
N ARG A 2 -30.63 49.98 -36.38
CA ARG A 2 -30.53 48.58 -36.91
C ARG A 2 -29.13 48.00 -36.61
N ARG A 3 -28.87 46.85 -35.97
CA ARG A 3 -29.57 45.61 -35.51
C ARG A 3 -28.83 45.11 -34.23
N ASN A 4 -29.19 44.07 -33.46
CA ASN A 4 -30.44 43.36 -33.08
C ASN A 4 -30.05 42.13 -32.20
N SER A 5 -30.83 41.78 -31.15
CA SER A 5 -30.85 40.44 -30.48
C SER A 5 -29.62 40.05 -29.61
N ARG A 6 -29.70 39.20 -28.57
CA ARG A 6 -30.84 38.48 -27.93
C ARG A 6 -30.48 38.16 -26.46
N LYS A 7 -31.45 38.24 -25.54
CA LYS A 7 -31.34 37.62 -24.20
C LYS A 7 -31.45 36.10 -24.33
N VAL A 8 -30.64 35.34 -23.58
CA VAL A 8 -30.86 33.91 -23.32
C VAL A 8 -31.19 33.76 -21.84
N ALA A 9 -32.41 33.29 -21.55
CA ALA A 9 -32.81 32.91 -20.20
C ALA A 9 -32.44 31.44 -19.97
N ILE A 10 -31.74 31.14 -18.88
CA ILE A 10 -31.40 29.77 -18.49
C ILE A 10 -32.56 29.19 -17.68
N VAL A 11 -33.13 28.09 -18.19
CA VAL A 11 -34.20 27.33 -17.52
C VAL A 11 -33.57 26.33 -16.56
N PRO A 12 -34.00 26.24 -15.28
CA PRO A 12 -33.49 25.23 -14.37
C PRO A 12 -34.13 23.84 -14.64
N PRO A 13 -33.35 22.75 -14.69
CA PRO A 13 -33.91 21.41 -14.78
C PRO A 13 -34.59 20.99 -13.46
N ARG A 14 -35.78 20.38 -13.59
CA ARG A 14 -36.65 19.98 -12.47
C ARG A 14 -36.04 18.90 -11.58
N ALA A 15 -36.34 18.97 -10.28
CA ALA A 15 -36.08 17.90 -9.32
C ALA A 15 -36.72 16.58 -9.79
N ARG A 16 -35.95 15.48 -9.75
CA ARG A 16 -36.47 14.12 -9.95
C ARG A 16 -36.85 13.52 -8.60
N ARG A 17 -38.04 12.92 -8.54
CA ARG A 17 -38.57 12.23 -7.35
C ARG A 17 -37.63 11.13 -6.87
N ALA A 18 -37.52 11.00 -5.55
CA ALA A 18 -37.06 9.75 -4.94
C ALA A 18 -38.03 8.61 -5.28
N VAL A 19 -37.49 7.42 -5.52
CA VAL A 19 -38.23 6.16 -5.62
C VAL A 19 -37.56 5.18 -4.66
N GLU A 20 -38.22 4.88 -3.56
CA GLU A 20 -37.85 3.73 -2.72
C GLU A 20 -38.20 2.43 -3.44
N PRO A 21 -37.43 1.36 -3.17
CA PRO A 21 -37.99 0.01 -3.12
C PRO A 21 -37.81 -0.59 -1.73
N ALA A 22 -38.91 -1.07 -1.15
CA ALA A 22 -38.93 -1.72 0.15
C ALA A 22 -38.57 -3.22 0.10
N LEU A 23 -38.02 -3.70 1.23
CA LEU A 23 -38.07 -5.09 1.73
C LEU A 23 -37.39 -6.23 0.95
N GLY A 24 -36.52 -6.96 1.64
CA GLY A 24 -35.91 -8.19 1.11
C GLY A 24 -35.02 -8.96 2.09
N ARG A 25 -35.53 -9.39 3.24
CA ARG A 25 -34.79 -10.34 4.12
C ARG A 25 -34.57 -11.67 3.37
N ARG A 26 -33.31 -12.06 3.13
CA ARG A 26 -32.96 -13.47 2.85
C ARG A 26 -31.78 -13.91 3.71
N ARG A 27 -32.00 -14.95 4.52
CA ARG A 27 -30.93 -15.74 5.14
C ARG A 27 -30.33 -16.62 4.05
N GLY A 28 -29.00 -16.64 3.92
CA GLY A 28 -28.28 -17.51 3.00
C GLY A 28 -26.95 -17.93 3.61
N GLY A 29 -26.91 -19.11 4.21
CA GLY A 29 -25.65 -19.69 4.69
C GLY A 29 -24.87 -20.29 3.52
N CYS A 30 -23.60 -19.93 3.38
CA CYS A 30 -22.69 -20.57 2.42
C CYS A 30 -21.62 -21.35 3.21
N ALA A 31 -21.77 -22.67 3.26
CA ALA A 31 -20.78 -23.56 3.87
C ALA A 31 -19.64 -23.81 2.87
N ALA A 32 -18.49 -23.18 3.10
CA ALA A 32 -17.28 -23.48 2.34
C ALA A 32 -16.73 -24.84 2.75
N ARG A 33 -16.76 -25.81 1.82
CA ARG A 33 -16.03 -27.08 1.98
C ARG A 33 -14.54 -26.82 1.81
N THR A 34 -13.77 -27.01 2.88
CA THR A 34 -12.30 -27.02 2.83
C THR A 34 -11.81 -28.28 2.13
N ALA A 35 -10.93 -28.15 1.14
CA ALA A 35 -10.19 -29.27 0.60
C ALA A 35 -9.30 -29.90 1.69
N ARG A 36 -9.18 -31.24 1.71
CA ARG A 36 -8.35 -31.96 2.69
C ARG A 36 -6.88 -31.89 2.32
N ASN A 37 -6.00 -31.88 3.33
CA ASN A 37 -4.56 -31.92 3.15
C ASN A 37 -4.07 -33.38 3.15
N PRO A 38 -3.36 -33.87 2.10
CA PRO A 38 -2.82 -35.24 2.06
C PRO A 38 -1.92 -35.63 3.24
N GLN A 39 -1.35 -34.67 3.97
CA GLN A 39 -0.55 -34.95 5.16
C GLN A 39 -1.38 -35.28 6.41
N GLU A 40 -2.68 -34.98 6.44
CA GLU A 40 -3.56 -35.35 7.56
C GLU A 40 -3.82 -36.88 7.57
N ASP A 41 -3.97 -37.51 6.40
CA ASP A 41 -4.26 -38.94 6.29
C ASP A 41 -3.11 -39.83 6.80
N VAL A 42 -1.84 -39.40 6.62
CA VAL A 42 -0.66 -40.13 7.12
C VAL A 42 -0.58 -40.11 8.65
N ALA A 43 -1.01 -39.01 9.29
CA ALA A 43 -0.95 -38.89 10.75
C ALA A 43 -2.08 -39.67 11.44
N ILE A 44 -3.27 -39.74 10.82
CA ILE A 44 -4.42 -40.52 11.33
C ILE A 44 -4.09 -42.02 11.32
N ALA A 45 -3.39 -42.52 10.30
CA ALA A 45 -2.95 -43.92 10.21
C ALA A 45 -1.96 -44.36 11.32
N GLN A 46 -1.35 -43.42 12.06
CA GLN A 46 -0.33 -43.69 13.08
C GLN A 46 -0.81 -43.41 14.53
N GLY A 47 -2.10 -43.18 14.74
CA GLY A 47 -2.67 -42.99 16.09
C GLY A 47 -2.19 -41.75 16.84
N ARG A 48 -1.51 -40.81 16.17
CA ARG A 48 -0.99 -39.59 16.79
C ARG A 48 -2.04 -38.48 16.75
N SER A 49 -2.35 -37.91 17.92
CA SER A 49 -3.23 -36.74 18.05
C SER A 49 -2.61 -35.52 17.36
N VAL A 50 -3.09 -35.19 16.17
CA VAL A 50 -2.76 -33.95 15.47
C VAL A 50 -3.52 -32.81 16.13
N ARG A 51 -2.85 -32.03 16.99
CA ARG A 51 -3.40 -30.76 17.45
C ARG A 51 -3.54 -29.84 16.23
N ARG A 52 -4.77 -29.49 15.85
CA ARG A 52 -5.03 -28.47 14.83
C ARG A 52 -4.26 -27.20 15.20
N ALA A 53 -3.46 -26.68 14.27
CA ALA A 53 -2.89 -25.36 14.41
C ALA A 53 -4.02 -24.32 14.59
N PRO A 54 -3.88 -23.32 15.48
CA PRO A 54 -4.88 -22.28 15.61
C PRO A 54 -5.02 -21.52 14.28
N ALA A 55 -6.25 -21.18 13.91
CA ALA A 55 -6.50 -20.36 12.72
C ALA A 55 -5.78 -19.02 12.87
N PRO A 56 -5.18 -18.46 11.79
CA PRO A 56 -4.47 -17.19 11.87
C PRO A 56 -5.42 -16.08 12.34
N PRO A 57 -4.96 -15.17 13.21
CA PRO A 57 -5.81 -14.12 13.75
C PRO A 57 -6.30 -13.20 12.61
N ARG A 58 -7.59 -12.86 12.63
CA ARG A 58 -8.20 -11.99 11.61
C ARG A 58 -7.65 -10.57 11.75
N ALA A 59 -6.62 -10.26 10.97
CA ALA A 59 -6.12 -8.90 10.81
C ALA A 59 -7.23 -8.02 10.19
N CYS A 60 -7.81 -7.14 11.01
CA CYS A 60 -8.80 -6.19 10.55
C CYS A 60 -8.11 -4.84 10.30
N ALA A 61 -7.78 -4.57 9.04
CA ALA A 61 -7.37 -3.24 8.61
C ALA A 61 -8.59 -2.31 8.67
N VAL A 62 -8.72 -1.56 9.77
CA VAL A 62 -9.80 -0.56 9.92
C VAL A 62 -9.46 0.65 9.05
N VAL A 63 -9.83 0.58 7.78
CA VAL A 63 -9.87 1.72 6.86
C VAL A 63 -11.05 2.60 7.29
N GLY A 64 -10.81 3.44 8.30
CA GLY A 64 -11.83 4.30 8.87
C GLY A 64 -12.13 5.50 7.99
N GLU A 65 -13.39 5.66 7.58
CA GLU A 65 -13.89 6.86 6.89
C GLU A 65 -13.68 8.13 7.73
N ARG A 66 -12.58 8.83 7.44
CA ARG A 66 -12.41 10.29 7.49
C ARG A 66 -10.98 10.64 7.09
N VAL A 67 -10.83 11.30 5.94
CA VAL A 67 -9.55 11.83 5.43
C VAL A 67 -9.11 13.03 6.27
N GLY A 68 -8.57 12.73 7.45
CA GLY A 68 -7.66 13.58 8.20
C GLY A 68 -6.40 12.77 8.48
N LEU A 69 -5.25 13.41 8.72
CA LEU A 69 -3.94 12.75 8.90
C LEU A 69 -3.91 11.86 10.17
N ARG A 70 -4.55 10.69 10.10
CA ARG A 70 -4.39 9.62 11.06
C ARG A 70 -3.21 8.77 10.60
N ARG A 71 -2.16 8.78 11.42
CA ARG A 71 -1.02 7.89 11.30
C ARG A 71 -1.47 6.44 11.09
N ALA A 72 -0.81 5.73 10.17
CA ALA A 72 -1.06 4.33 9.90
C ALA A 72 -1.02 3.51 11.21
N GLN A 73 -2.06 2.69 11.41
CA GLN A 73 -2.24 1.88 12.60
C GLN A 73 -2.95 0.57 12.23
N MET A 74 -2.63 -0.50 12.96
CA MET A 74 -3.29 -1.81 12.82
C MET A 74 -3.71 -2.29 14.20
N ARG A 75 -4.79 -3.06 14.28
CA ARG A 75 -5.12 -3.84 15.47
C ARG A 75 -4.92 -5.33 15.20
N VAL A 76 -4.19 -5.99 16.07
CA VAL A 76 -3.98 -7.45 16.07
C VAL A 76 -4.23 -7.92 17.48
N ASP A 77 -5.11 -8.91 17.64
CA ASP A 77 -5.48 -9.49 18.94
C ASP A 77 -5.90 -8.43 20.00
N GLY A 78 -6.64 -7.41 19.53
CA GLY A 78 -7.06 -6.26 20.34
C GLY A 78 -5.98 -5.19 20.55
N THR A 79 -4.70 -5.54 20.55
CA THR A 79 -3.57 -4.61 20.68
C THR A 79 -3.46 -3.67 19.47
N ARG A 80 -3.21 -2.38 19.72
CA ARG A 80 -2.97 -1.36 18.69
C ARG A 80 -1.47 -1.23 18.43
N HIS A 81 -1.08 -1.35 17.16
CA HIS A 81 0.29 -1.17 16.68
C HIS A 81 0.41 0.06 15.77
N THR A 82 1.59 0.64 15.72
CA THR A 82 1.96 1.83 14.93
C THR A 82 3.41 1.71 14.41
N GLU A 83 3.89 2.71 13.67
CA GLU A 83 5.09 2.71 12.82
C GLU A 83 4.96 1.85 11.56
N THR A 84 5.03 2.47 10.39
CA THR A 84 4.88 1.79 9.09
C THR A 84 5.86 0.63 8.96
N ALA A 85 7.14 0.81 9.32
CA ALA A 85 8.15 -0.25 9.26
C ALA A 85 7.85 -1.44 10.20
N ALA A 86 7.25 -1.22 11.37
CA ALA A 86 6.88 -2.29 12.30
C ALA A 86 5.56 -2.98 11.87
N LEU A 87 4.60 -2.20 11.38
CA LEU A 87 3.34 -2.70 10.82
C LEU A 87 3.58 -3.59 9.60
N LEU A 88 4.48 -3.18 8.70
CA LEU A 88 4.85 -3.94 7.50
C LEU A 88 5.51 -5.27 7.86
N GLN A 89 6.45 -5.31 8.81
CA GLN A 89 7.01 -6.56 9.31
C GLN A 89 5.90 -7.47 9.88
N ARG A 90 5.01 -6.93 10.72
CA ARG A 90 3.90 -7.69 11.31
C ARG A 90 2.93 -8.22 10.25
N ILE A 91 2.65 -7.48 9.18
CA ILE A 91 1.85 -7.94 8.04
C ILE A 91 2.56 -9.08 7.31
N GLY A 92 3.87 -8.96 7.07
CA GLY A 92 4.67 -10.02 6.44
C GLY A 92 4.69 -11.31 7.27
N ASP A 93 4.81 -11.19 8.61
CA ASP A 93 4.76 -12.34 9.52
C ASP A 93 3.37 -12.98 9.57
N LEU A 94 2.29 -12.18 9.56
CA LEU A 94 0.90 -12.65 9.54
C LEU A 94 0.49 -13.30 8.20
N ALA A 95 1.12 -12.91 7.09
CA ALA A 95 0.92 -13.55 5.79
C ALA A 95 1.57 -14.95 5.68
N GLY A 96 2.38 -15.34 6.66
CA GLY A 96 3.20 -16.54 6.66
C GLY A 96 4.67 -16.19 6.43
N ALA A 97 5.51 -16.45 7.42
CA ALA A 97 6.95 -16.19 7.38
C ALA A 97 7.60 -16.81 6.14
N GLY A 98 8.45 -16.04 5.45
CA GLY A 98 9.05 -16.40 4.16
C GLY A 98 8.28 -15.91 2.93
N THR A 99 7.01 -15.48 3.06
CA THR A 99 6.20 -15.04 1.90
C THR A 99 6.48 -13.60 1.46
N LEU A 100 6.51 -12.67 2.42
CA LEU A 100 6.73 -11.23 2.17
C LEU A 100 7.84 -10.63 3.05
N ILE A 101 8.39 -11.43 3.97
CA ILE A 101 9.55 -11.10 4.80
C ILE A 101 10.24 -12.42 5.21
N PRO A 102 11.59 -12.50 5.22
CA PRO A 102 12.30 -13.70 5.67
C PRO A 102 12.08 -14.00 7.16
N ALA A 103 12.40 -15.24 7.57
CA ALA A 103 12.21 -15.70 8.94
C ALA A 103 13.04 -14.92 9.96
N HIS A 104 12.57 -14.84 11.21
CA HIS A 104 13.29 -14.17 12.30
C HIS A 104 14.69 -14.77 12.51
N GLY A 105 15.67 -13.92 12.82
CA GLY A 105 17.06 -14.32 13.06
C GLY A 105 17.87 -14.66 11.80
N THR A 106 17.28 -14.62 10.60
CA THR A 106 18.02 -14.85 9.35
C THR A 106 18.71 -13.58 8.83
N PRO A 107 19.92 -13.66 8.24
CA PRO A 107 20.59 -12.51 7.62
C PRO A 107 19.72 -11.77 6.61
N ALA A 108 19.02 -12.51 5.74
CA ALA A 108 18.11 -11.95 4.74
C ALA A 108 16.97 -11.10 5.35
N ARG A 109 16.55 -11.35 6.60
CA ARG A 109 15.56 -10.48 7.26
C ARG A 109 16.16 -9.12 7.62
N TYR A 110 17.45 -9.07 7.98
CA TYR A 110 18.12 -7.81 8.29
C TYR A 110 18.26 -6.94 7.05
N GLU A 111 18.55 -7.51 5.87
CA GLU A 111 18.51 -6.77 4.58
C GLU A 111 17.15 -6.09 4.34
N VAL A 112 16.03 -6.79 4.60
CA VAL A 112 14.68 -6.21 4.48
C VAL A 112 14.44 -5.13 5.54
N ILE A 113 14.97 -5.29 6.76
CA ILE A 113 14.86 -4.30 7.84
C ILE A 113 15.70 -3.05 7.54
N GLU A 114 16.88 -3.19 6.94
CA GLU A 114 17.72 -2.09 6.47
C GLU A 114 16.97 -1.27 5.42
N TRP A 115 16.39 -1.92 4.40
CA TRP A 115 15.57 -1.23 3.39
C TRP A 115 14.30 -0.58 3.96
N LEU A 116 13.57 -1.25 4.86
CA LEU A 116 12.43 -0.65 5.57
C LEU A 116 12.84 0.58 6.38
N THR A 117 14.03 0.54 7.00
CA THR A 117 14.58 1.64 7.78
C THR A 117 14.96 2.80 6.87
N PHE A 118 15.75 2.55 5.81
CA PHE A 118 16.15 3.53 4.81
C PHE A 118 14.95 4.23 4.16
N VAL A 119 13.94 3.48 3.70
CA VAL A 119 12.72 4.07 3.14
C VAL A 119 12.01 4.95 4.18
N SER A 120 12.01 4.57 5.46
CA SER A 120 11.34 5.32 6.52
C SER A 120 12.10 6.55 7.03
N SER A 121 13.44 6.51 7.06
CA SER A 121 14.29 7.57 7.63
C SER A 121 14.84 8.53 6.58
N GLU A 122 15.23 8.02 5.41
CA GLU A 122 15.82 8.82 4.35
C GLU A 122 14.79 9.25 3.31
N LEU A 123 14.05 8.32 2.68
CA LEU A 123 13.11 8.70 1.61
C LEU A 123 11.86 9.40 2.14
N HIS A 124 11.06 8.75 2.99
CA HIS A 124 9.79 9.28 3.50
C HIS A 124 9.96 10.67 4.14
N LYS A 125 11.02 10.86 4.94
CA LYS A 125 11.34 12.14 5.60
C LYS A 125 11.90 13.21 4.66
N THR A 126 12.44 12.84 3.50
CA THR A 126 12.87 13.83 2.51
C THR A 126 11.69 14.28 1.65
N TYR A 127 10.74 13.39 1.36
CA TYR A 127 9.47 13.76 0.72
C TYR A 127 8.57 14.62 1.62
N SER A 128 8.53 14.37 2.93
CA SER A 128 7.51 14.93 3.84
C SER A 128 8.11 15.50 5.14
N PRO A 129 7.67 16.69 5.61
CA PRO A 129 6.54 17.50 5.10
C PRO A 129 6.91 18.57 4.05
N TRP A 130 8.20 18.87 3.90
CA TRP A 130 8.71 20.08 3.25
C TRP A 130 8.35 20.24 1.76
N LEU A 131 8.10 19.14 1.04
CA LEU A 131 7.69 19.24 -0.38
C LEU A 131 6.17 19.40 -0.54
N PHE A 132 5.38 19.00 0.46
CA PHE A 132 3.92 19.07 0.48
C PHE A 132 3.36 20.38 1.06
N HIS A 133 4.09 21.03 1.97
CA HIS A 133 3.67 22.30 2.57
C HIS A 133 3.97 23.47 1.61
N ALA A 134 2.92 24.16 1.14
CA ALA A 134 3.04 25.28 0.20
C ALA A 134 3.87 26.45 0.75
N ASP A 135 3.83 26.68 2.06
CA ASP A 135 4.55 27.77 2.75
C ASP A 135 6.04 27.44 3.02
N THR A 136 6.55 26.31 2.51
CA THR A 136 7.96 25.95 2.66
C THR A 136 8.84 26.85 1.80
N ALA A 137 9.79 27.56 2.43
CA ALA A 137 10.73 28.42 1.74
C ALA A 137 11.50 27.69 0.61
N ASP A 138 11.71 28.38 -0.52
CA ASP A 138 12.35 27.82 -1.71
C ASP A 138 13.80 27.33 -1.48
N SER A 139 14.50 27.88 -0.49
CA SER A 139 15.80 27.39 -0.05
C SER A 139 15.70 25.99 0.56
N THR A 140 14.77 25.79 1.49
CA THR A 140 14.47 24.48 2.09
C THR A 140 13.95 23.50 1.06
N ARG A 141 13.02 23.93 0.18
CA ARG A 141 12.48 23.08 -0.90
C ARG A 141 13.59 22.56 -1.82
N ARG A 142 14.53 23.41 -2.23
CA ARG A 142 15.69 23.00 -3.05
C ARG A 142 16.59 22.00 -2.32
N GLN A 143 16.98 22.27 -1.07
CA GLN A 143 17.79 21.34 -0.28
C GLN A 143 17.12 19.97 -0.10
N CYS A 144 15.79 19.93 0.09
CA CYS A 144 15.05 18.67 0.14
C CYS A 144 15.06 17.94 -1.21
N LEU A 145 14.93 18.65 -2.34
CA LEU A 145 15.02 18.04 -3.67
C LEU A 145 16.44 17.52 -3.98
N GLU A 146 17.49 18.24 -3.60
CA GLU A 146 18.90 17.80 -3.73
C GLU A 146 19.25 16.61 -2.82
N LYS A 147 18.63 16.51 -1.63
CA LYS A 147 18.72 15.29 -0.81
C LYS A 147 17.94 14.15 -1.46
N LEU A 148 16.75 14.41 -2.01
CA LEU A 148 15.90 13.39 -2.62
C LEU A 148 16.57 12.78 -3.85
N ASP A 149 17.08 13.61 -4.76
CA ASP A 149 17.81 13.20 -5.97
C ASP A 149 18.91 12.17 -5.64
N ARG A 150 19.82 12.51 -4.71
CA ARG A 150 20.88 11.59 -4.26
C ARG A 150 20.35 10.25 -3.71
N ARG A 151 19.22 10.25 -2.99
CA ARG A 151 18.60 9.02 -2.47
C ARG A 151 17.85 8.23 -3.53
N LEU A 152 17.33 8.88 -4.57
CA LEU A 152 16.74 8.19 -5.72
C LEU A 152 17.83 7.59 -6.62
N GLN A 153 18.96 8.27 -6.82
CA GLN A 153 20.14 7.73 -7.50
C GLN A 153 20.70 6.48 -6.79
N GLU A 154 20.78 6.50 -5.45
CA GLU A 154 21.20 5.35 -4.62
C GLU A 154 20.29 4.13 -4.81
N VAL A 155 18.97 4.34 -4.82
CA VAL A 155 17.98 3.28 -5.08
C VAL A 155 18.05 2.79 -6.53
N ASP A 156 18.18 3.69 -7.50
CA ASP A 156 18.26 3.36 -8.92
C ASP A 156 19.49 2.50 -9.24
N ALA A 157 20.66 2.89 -8.70
CA ALA A 157 21.89 2.12 -8.83
C ALA A 157 21.80 0.74 -8.16
N HIS A 158 21.08 0.61 -7.04
CA HIS A 158 20.86 -0.69 -6.40
C HIS A 158 19.94 -1.62 -7.22
N LEU A 159 18.92 -1.03 -7.85
CA LEU A 159 17.98 -1.70 -8.75
C LEU A 159 18.54 -1.98 -10.16
N ALA A 160 19.67 -1.37 -10.54
CA ALA A 160 20.32 -1.59 -11.84
C ALA A 160 20.65 -3.07 -12.14
N THR A 161 20.77 -3.89 -11.09
CA THR A 161 21.05 -5.33 -11.17
C THR A 161 19.99 -6.20 -10.49
N ARG A 162 18.86 -5.63 -10.07
CA ARG A 162 17.86 -6.30 -9.22
C ARG A 162 16.43 -5.89 -9.55
N ASP A 163 15.53 -6.86 -9.67
CA ASP A 163 14.10 -6.60 -9.87
C ASP A 163 13.37 -6.06 -8.62
N TYR A 164 13.90 -6.35 -7.44
CA TYR A 164 13.39 -6.01 -6.12
C TYR A 164 14.54 -5.77 -5.14
N LEU A 165 14.31 -5.00 -4.07
CA LEU A 165 15.35 -4.54 -3.15
C LEU A 165 16.17 -5.68 -2.52
N THR A 166 15.55 -6.82 -2.22
CA THR A 166 16.20 -8.01 -1.67
C THR A 166 15.96 -9.25 -2.55
N GLY A 167 15.97 -9.05 -3.89
CA GLY A 167 15.85 -10.11 -4.90
C GLY A 167 14.43 -10.63 -5.14
N ALA A 168 13.68 -10.96 -4.08
CA ALA A 168 12.25 -11.27 -4.13
C ALA A 168 11.41 -10.06 -3.67
N PHE A 169 10.13 -10.00 -4.06
CA PHE A 169 9.22 -8.94 -3.59
C PHE A 169 8.90 -9.11 -2.10
N THR A 170 9.17 -8.07 -1.33
CA THR A 170 8.95 -8.01 0.12
C THR A 170 8.09 -6.81 0.52
N VAL A 171 7.82 -6.70 1.82
CA VAL A 171 7.19 -5.51 2.40
C VAL A 171 8.03 -4.23 2.29
N ALA A 172 9.35 -4.32 2.05
CA ALA A 172 10.19 -3.15 1.77
C ALA A 172 9.87 -2.56 0.40
N ASP A 173 9.70 -3.39 -0.62
CA ASP A 173 9.34 -2.99 -1.98
C ASP A 173 7.96 -2.30 -2.02
N ALA A 174 6.99 -2.83 -1.25
CA ALA A 174 5.69 -2.20 -1.08
C ALA A 174 5.78 -0.79 -0.46
N TYR A 175 6.70 -0.58 0.50
CA TYR A 175 6.90 0.72 1.13
C TYR A 175 7.61 1.70 0.19
N LEU A 176 8.66 1.25 -0.51
CA LEU A 176 9.35 2.05 -1.51
C LEU A 176 8.38 2.50 -2.60
N PHE A 177 7.56 1.60 -3.13
CA PHE A 177 6.55 1.93 -4.13
C PHE A 177 5.59 3.02 -3.63
N ALA A 178 5.02 2.86 -2.42
CA ALA A 178 4.08 3.84 -1.87
C ALA A 178 4.71 5.24 -1.67
N VAL A 179 5.97 5.30 -1.21
CA VAL A 179 6.70 6.56 -0.99
C VAL A 179 7.17 7.19 -2.31
N ALA A 180 7.72 6.41 -3.23
CA ALA A 180 8.18 6.91 -4.53
C ALA A 180 7.02 7.38 -5.41
N ASN A 181 5.83 6.76 -5.29
CA ASN A 181 4.60 7.23 -5.95
C ASN A 181 4.22 8.68 -5.57
N TRP A 182 4.71 9.22 -4.44
CA TRP A 182 4.47 10.61 -4.08
C TRP A 182 5.10 11.63 -5.05
N SER A 183 6.10 11.21 -5.83
CA SER A 183 6.62 12.01 -6.94
C SER A 183 5.52 12.42 -7.94
N ASN A 184 4.48 11.60 -8.15
CA ASN A 184 3.36 11.92 -9.03
C ASN A 184 2.51 13.09 -8.48
N PHE A 185 2.25 13.14 -7.17
CA PHE A 185 1.53 14.25 -6.54
C PHE A 185 2.38 15.53 -6.48
N LEU A 186 3.69 15.38 -6.26
CA LEU A 186 4.64 16.48 -6.13
C LEU A 186 5.19 17.00 -7.48
N ARG A 187 4.85 16.33 -8.59
CA ARG A 187 5.35 16.58 -9.96
C ARG A 187 6.89 16.51 -10.06
N ILE A 188 7.48 15.59 -9.32
CA ILE A 188 8.93 15.32 -9.35
C ILE A 188 9.18 14.30 -10.48
N PRO A 189 10.03 14.60 -11.47
CA PRO A 189 10.27 13.67 -12.57
C PRO A 189 11.11 12.48 -12.09
N LEU A 190 10.59 11.27 -12.28
CA LEU A 190 11.35 10.03 -12.05
C LEU A 190 12.12 9.54 -13.29
N ALA A 191 11.99 10.21 -14.44
CA ALA A 191 12.68 9.88 -15.69
C ALA A 191 14.22 9.75 -15.59
N PRO A 192 14.94 10.50 -14.71
CA PRO A 192 16.38 10.30 -14.49
C PRO A 192 16.75 8.97 -13.83
N TYR A 193 15.79 8.21 -13.30
CA TYR A 193 15.98 6.97 -12.53
C TYR A 193 15.31 5.79 -13.27
N PRO A 194 15.89 5.29 -14.37
CA PRO A 194 15.24 4.32 -15.24
C PRO A 194 14.98 2.96 -14.57
N HIS A 195 15.84 2.53 -13.65
CA HIS A 195 15.68 1.26 -12.94
C HIS A 195 14.60 1.37 -11.86
N LEU A 196 14.51 2.52 -11.18
CA LEU A 196 13.39 2.84 -10.28
C LEU A 196 12.07 2.93 -11.07
N VAL A 197 12.05 3.53 -12.25
CA VAL A 197 10.85 3.56 -13.12
C VAL A 197 10.42 2.14 -13.52
N ALA A 198 11.36 1.28 -13.91
CA ALA A 198 11.08 -0.13 -14.22
C ALA A 198 10.54 -0.89 -12.99
N PHE A 199 11.12 -0.68 -11.81
CA PHE A 199 10.61 -1.21 -10.54
C PHE A 199 9.19 -0.73 -10.22
N MET A 200 8.91 0.57 -10.39
CA MET A 200 7.58 1.15 -10.16
C MET A 200 6.53 0.52 -11.08
N ALA A 201 6.86 0.32 -12.36
CA ALA A 201 5.99 -0.40 -13.29
C ALA A 201 5.79 -1.87 -12.88
N ARG A 202 6.87 -2.57 -12.49
CA ARG A 202 6.84 -3.99 -12.06
C ARG A 202 5.99 -4.20 -10.81
N VAL A 203 6.07 -3.29 -9.83
CA VAL A 203 5.24 -3.34 -8.60
C VAL A 203 3.80 -2.90 -8.90
N GLY A 204 3.61 -1.84 -9.69
CA GLY A 204 2.28 -1.35 -10.10
C GLY A 204 1.44 -2.38 -10.85
N ALA A 205 2.07 -3.25 -11.65
CA ALA A 205 1.40 -4.33 -12.37
C ALA A 205 0.87 -5.47 -11.47
N ARG A 206 1.17 -5.49 -10.16
CA ARG A 206 0.70 -6.53 -9.24
C ARG A 206 -0.78 -6.32 -8.92
N ALA A 207 -1.61 -7.35 -9.08
CA ALA A 207 -3.07 -7.25 -8.86
C ALA A 207 -3.47 -6.62 -7.51
N LYS A 208 -2.77 -6.97 -6.41
CA LYS A 208 -3.03 -6.38 -5.07
C LYS A 208 -2.62 -4.92 -4.94
N VAL A 209 -1.70 -4.42 -5.76
CA VAL A 209 -1.38 -2.99 -5.84
C VAL A 209 -2.49 -2.25 -6.59
N GLY A 210 -2.99 -2.81 -7.69
CA GLY A 210 -4.18 -2.29 -8.39
C GLY A 210 -5.43 -2.23 -7.49
N GLU A 211 -5.71 -3.29 -6.74
CA GLU A 211 -6.81 -3.31 -5.75
C GLU A 211 -6.64 -2.22 -4.67
N ALA A 212 -5.42 -2.04 -4.14
CA ALA A 212 -5.13 -1.03 -3.12
C ALA A 212 -5.27 0.40 -3.67
N LEU A 213 -4.71 0.69 -4.85
CA LEU A 213 -4.83 1.98 -5.51
C LEU A 213 -6.30 2.30 -5.85
N ALA A 214 -7.09 1.32 -6.27
CA ALA A 214 -8.52 1.50 -6.49
C ALA A 214 -9.27 1.81 -5.19
N ALA A 215 -8.97 1.11 -4.10
CA ALA A 215 -9.56 1.36 -2.78
C ALA A 215 -9.20 2.74 -2.20
N GLU A 216 -8.01 3.27 -2.52
CA GLU A 216 -7.57 4.61 -2.15
C GLU A 216 -8.03 5.72 -3.14
N GLY A 217 -8.76 5.36 -4.21
CA GLY A 217 -9.24 6.31 -5.24
C GLY A 217 -8.16 6.83 -6.21
N LEU A 218 -7.01 6.15 -6.23
CA LEU A 218 -5.82 6.46 -7.04
C LEU A 218 -5.72 5.65 -8.34
N GLY A 219 -6.50 4.57 -8.47
CA GLY A 219 -6.64 3.83 -9.73
C GLY A 219 -7.51 4.61 -10.72
N ARG A 220 -6.88 5.39 -11.61
CA ARG A 220 -7.51 6.16 -12.69
C ARG A 220 -6.76 5.95 -14.00
#